data_AF-A0A970XUX6-F1
#
_entry.id   AF-A0A970XUX6-F1
#
_cell.length_a   1.000
_cell.length_b   1.000
_cell.length_c   1.000
_cell.angle_alpha   90.00
_cell.angle_beta   90.00
_cell.angle_gamma   90.00
#
_symmetry.space_group_name_H-M   'P 1'
#
loop_
_entity.id
_entity.type
_entity.pdbx_description
1 polymer ?
#
loop_
_entity_poly.entity_id
_entity_poly.type
_entity_poly.pdbx_seq_one_letter_code
_entity_poly.pdbx_strand_id
1 'polypeptide(L)'
;MERQVPSPSAAAAASASTPARQRPRIDAVRSITEYLERADWRVNANANQGYSLGGLMLNTSGKVVANYWLDEVYDAGAARAHREGDLHIHDLDMFAGYCAGWSLKDLLQQGLGGVPGAIRSNPPKHFSSAAGQIVNFLGTLQNEWAGAQAFSSFDTYMAPYVRLDGLDDEQLHQAMQEFVFNLNVPSRWGTQTPFTNLTFDWTCPDDLVDEHPLIGDEVCDFAYGDLQPEMDLVNRAFIEVMSGGDADG
;
A
#
# COMPACT_ATOMS: atom_id res chain seq x y z
N MET A 1 31.03 -50.96 22.40
CA MET A 1 31.60 -50.20 21.26
C MET A 1 31.04 -48.78 21.36
N GLU A 2 31.60 -48.01 22.29
CA GLU A 2 31.20 -46.64 22.60
C GLU A 2 31.70 -45.69 21.52
N ARG A 3 30.81 -44.83 21.00
CA ARG A 3 31.18 -43.78 20.06
C ARG A 3 31.65 -42.57 20.87
N GLN A 4 32.94 -42.27 20.71
CA GLN A 4 33.63 -41.11 21.27
C GLN A 4 33.09 -39.84 20.60
N VAL A 5 32.53 -38.92 21.39
CA VAL A 5 32.16 -37.57 20.95
C VAL A 5 33.43 -36.72 20.92
N PRO A 6 33.78 -36.03 19.82
CA PRO A 6 34.98 -35.21 19.79
C PRO A 6 34.76 -33.91 20.58
N SER A 7 35.73 -33.57 21.43
CA SER A 7 35.81 -32.31 22.16
C SER A 7 35.96 -31.12 21.21
N PRO A 8 35.31 -29.97 21.46
CA PRO A 8 35.52 -28.78 20.65
C PRO A 8 36.92 -28.20 20.93
N SER A 9 37.82 -28.38 19.97
CA SER A 9 39.14 -27.74 19.93
C SER A 9 38.97 -26.24 19.77
N ALA A 10 39.76 -25.50 20.53
CA ALA A 10 39.87 -24.05 20.51
C ALA A 10 40.12 -23.51 19.09
N ALA A 11 39.19 -22.70 18.62
CA ALA A 11 39.40 -21.73 17.56
C ALA A 11 38.87 -20.37 18.05
N ALA A 12 39.43 -19.89 19.15
CA ALA A 12 39.40 -18.48 19.49
C ALA A 12 40.60 -17.82 18.80
N ALA A 13 40.34 -16.97 17.81
CA ALA A 13 41.08 -15.75 17.47
C ALA A 13 40.95 -15.43 15.97
N ALA A 14 39.94 -14.65 15.62
CA ALA A 14 40.05 -13.54 14.69
C ALA A 14 38.72 -12.75 14.72
N SER A 15 38.38 -12.13 15.86
CA SER A 15 37.46 -11.00 15.81
C SER A 15 38.25 -9.82 15.25
N ALA A 16 38.33 -9.72 13.93
CA ALA A 16 38.68 -8.46 13.30
C ALA A 16 37.63 -7.46 13.78
N SER A 17 38.02 -6.56 14.68
CA SER A 17 37.17 -5.44 15.07
C SER A 17 36.92 -4.63 13.82
N THR A 18 35.72 -4.76 13.24
CA THR A 18 35.23 -3.83 12.24
C THR A 18 35.48 -2.43 12.81
N PRO A 19 36.23 -1.55 12.13
CA PRO A 19 36.45 -0.20 12.62
C PRO A 19 35.08 0.40 12.91
N ALA A 20 34.90 0.94 14.12
CA ALA A 20 33.64 1.50 14.55
C ALA A 20 33.16 2.50 13.48
N ARG A 21 32.08 2.15 12.76
CA ARG A 21 31.46 3.05 11.78
C ARG A 21 31.15 4.34 12.52
N GLN A 22 31.68 5.46 11.99
CA GLN A 22 31.44 6.77 12.59
C GLN A 22 29.93 7.03 12.51
N ARG A 23 29.27 7.06 13.67
CA ARG A 23 27.81 7.18 13.70
C ARG A 23 27.40 8.52 13.10
N PRO A 24 26.41 8.53 12.18
CA PRO A 24 25.91 9.77 11.59
C PRO A 24 25.35 10.66 12.70
N ARG A 25 25.73 11.94 12.69
CA ARG A 25 25.20 12.93 13.63
C ARG A 25 24.08 13.69 12.94
N ILE A 26 22.84 13.42 13.35
CA ILE A 26 21.66 14.15 12.87
C ILE A 26 21.44 15.35 13.80
N ASP A 27 21.47 16.55 13.24
CA ASP A 27 21.18 17.79 13.96
C ASP A 27 19.68 18.09 13.84
N ALA A 28 18.97 18.02 14.97
CA ALA A 28 17.53 18.20 15.03
C ALA A 28 17.09 19.62 14.63
N VAL A 29 17.82 20.65 15.10
CA VAL A 29 17.49 22.06 14.78
C VAL A 29 17.66 22.27 13.29
N ARG A 30 18.82 21.86 12.75
CA ARG A 30 19.09 21.99 11.32
C ARG A 30 18.08 21.22 10.46
N SER A 31 17.71 19.99 10.85
CA SER A 31 16.78 19.16 10.08
C SER A 31 15.39 19.80 9.96
N ILE A 32 14.92 20.44 11.05
CA ILE A 32 13.65 21.16 11.06
C ILE A 32 13.77 22.47 10.28
N THR A 33 14.81 23.27 10.55
CA THR A 33 15.03 24.56 9.89
C THR A 33 15.14 24.42 8.36
N GLU A 34 15.89 23.43 7.85
CA GLU A 34 16.02 23.17 6.42
C GLU A 34 14.66 22.90 5.74
N TYR A 35 13.74 22.22 6.42
CA TYR A 35 12.39 21.99 5.91
C TYR A 35 11.55 23.27 5.92
N LEU A 36 11.57 24.02 7.04
CA LEU A 36 10.84 25.28 7.19
C LEU A 36 11.27 26.33 6.15
N GLU A 37 12.56 26.38 5.85
CA GLU A 37 13.16 27.28 4.86
C GLU A 37 13.09 26.73 3.42
N ARG A 38 12.65 25.47 3.24
CA ARG A 38 12.66 24.76 1.95
C ARG A 38 14.04 24.76 1.28
N ALA A 39 15.10 24.68 2.08
CA ALA A 39 16.47 24.81 1.65
C ALA A 39 17.07 23.49 1.12
N ASP A 40 16.44 22.35 1.42
CA ASP A 40 16.87 21.01 1.00
C ASP A 40 16.03 20.53 -0.19
N TRP A 41 16.68 20.04 -1.25
CA TRP A 41 15.99 19.50 -2.43
C TRP A 41 15.09 18.31 -2.09
N ARG A 42 15.40 17.58 -1.01
CA ARG A 42 14.59 16.43 -0.54
C ARG A 42 13.16 16.81 -0.18
N VAL A 43 12.90 18.08 0.12
CA VAL A 43 11.54 18.60 0.33
C VAL A 43 10.68 18.43 -0.93
N ASN A 44 11.30 18.33 -2.12
CA ASN A 44 10.63 18.12 -3.40
C ASN A 44 10.86 16.71 -3.98
N ALA A 45 11.39 15.75 -3.21
CA ALA A 45 11.69 14.41 -3.73
C ALA A 45 10.43 13.57 -4.01
N ASN A 46 9.32 13.86 -3.32
CA ASN A 46 8.05 13.19 -3.49
C ASN A 46 7.01 14.18 -4.04
N ALA A 47 6.57 13.95 -5.28
CA ALA A 47 5.62 14.82 -5.97
C ALA A 47 4.24 14.87 -5.30
N ASN A 48 3.88 13.84 -4.53
CA ASN A 48 2.62 13.77 -3.80
C ASN A 48 2.70 14.46 -2.43
N GLN A 49 3.85 15.04 -2.07
CA GLN A 49 4.09 15.65 -0.77
C GLN A 49 4.20 17.17 -0.87
N GLY A 50 3.25 17.86 -0.24
CA GLY A 50 3.30 19.31 -0.07
C GLY A 50 3.99 19.74 1.22
N TYR A 51 4.17 21.06 1.38
CA TYR A 51 4.59 21.64 2.64
C TYR A 51 3.46 21.55 3.68
N SER A 52 3.57 20.59 4.60
CA SER A 52 2.60 20.35 5.67
C SER A 52 3.30 19.96 6.98
N LEU A 53 2.54 19.89 8.08
CA LEU A 53 3.02 19.32 9.34
C LEU A 53 3.39 17.84 9.17
N GLY A 54 2.55 17.07 8.47
CA GLY A 54 2.84 15.67 8.15
C GLY A 54 4.13 15.55 7.34
N GLY A 55 4.34 16.45 6.37
CA GLY A 55 5.53 16.45 5.54
C GLY A 55 6.81 16.77 6.33
N LEU A 56 6.73 17.65 7.34
CA LEU A 56 7.84 17.93 8.26
C LEU A 56 8.22 16.68 9.05
N MET A 57 7.21 15.98 9.58
CA MET A 57 7.41 14.74 10.33
C MET A 57 8.06 13.66 9.46
N LEU A 58 7.56 13.45 8.24
CA LEU A 58 8.15 12.51 7.29
C LEU A 58 9.59 12.88 6.91
N ASN A 59 9.85 14.14 6.55
CA ASN A 59 11.20 14.58 6.18
C ASN A 59 12.20 14.36 7.32
N THR A 60 11.79 14.66 8.56
CA THR A 60 12.64 14.47 9.74
C THR A 60 12.88 12.99 10.01
N SER A 61 11.83 12.17 10.01
CA SER A 61 11.91 10.71 10.21
C SER A 61 12.74 10.05 9.11
N GLY A 62 12.51 10.42 7.85
CA GLY A 62 13.18 9.85 6.69
C GLY A 62 14.69 10.05 6.72
N LYS A 63 15.17 11.22 7.17
CA LYS A 63 16.61 11.46 7.39
C LYS A 63 17.21 10.47 8.41
N VAL A 64 16.47 10.14 9.47
CA VAL A 64 16.91 9.18 10.49
C VAL A 64 16.94 7.76 9.93
N VAL A 65 15.85 7.34 9.30
CA VAL A 65 15.68 5.99 8.74
C VAL A 65 16.67 5.71 7.62
N ALA A 66 16.91 6.67 6.72
CA ALA A 66 17.85 6.49 5.61
C ALA A 66 19.28 6.26 6.09
N ASN A 67 19.70 6.97 7.14
CA ASN A 67 21.02 6.75 7.73
C ASN A 67 21.11 5.40 8.45
N TYR A 68 20.04 4.97 9.12
CA TYR A 68 19.98 3.63 9.72
C TYR A 68 20.13 2.52 8.68
N TRP A 69 19.41 2.61 7.56
CA TRP A 69 19.56 1.68 6.43
C TRP A 69 21.02 1.63 5.94
N LEU A 70 21.61 2.78 5.64
CA LEU A 70 22.94 2.86 5.03
C LEU A 70 24.07 2.46 6.00
N ASP A 71 23.91 2.69 7.30
CA ASP A 71 24.97 2.46 8.28
C ASP A 71 24.85 1.14 9.04
N GLU A 72 23.66 0.56 9.13
CA GLU A 72 23.44 -0.66 9.94
C GLU A 72 22.95 -1.85 9.11
N VAL A 73 22.24 -1.62 7.99
CA VAL A 73 21.61 -2.72 7.24
C VAL A 73 22.33 -3.03 5.92
N TYR A 74 22.60 -2.02 5.10
CA TYR A 74 23.28 -2.20 3.82
C TYR A 74 24.79 -2.45 3.98
N ASP A 75 25.34 -3.16 3.00
CA ASP A 75 26.79 -3.29 2.89
C ASP A 75 27.47 -1.93 2.69
N ALA A 76 28.71 -1.81 3.21
CA ALA A 76 29.48 -0.57 3.14
C ALA A 76 29.65 -0.05 1.70
N GLY A 77 29.86 -0.95 0.75
CA GLY A 77 30.04 -0.61 -0.66
C GLY A 77 28.78 -0.02 -1.27
N ALA A 78 27.62 -0.65 -1.03
CA ALA A 78 26.32 -0.15 -1.51
C ALA A 78 25.97 1.20 -0.88
N ALA A 79 26.20 1.34 0.44
CA ALA A 79 25.94 2.58 1.14
C ALA A 79 26.82 3.74 0.65
N ARG A 80 28.10 3.47 0.39
CA ARG A 80 29.02 4.44 -0.20
C ARG A 80 28.60 4.81 -1.61
N ALA A 81 28.31 3.84 -2.47
CA ALA A 81 27.86 4.07 -3.84
C ALA A 81 26.59 4.93 -3.89
N HIS A 82 25.64 4.73 -2.96
CA HIS A 82 24.48 5.62 -2.82
C HIS A 82 24.86 7.05 -2.44
N ARG A 83 25.75 7.20 -1.45
CA ARG A 83 26.18 8.51 -0.93
C ARG A 83 27.04 9.30 -1.92
N GLU A 84 27.84 8.59 -2.73
CA GLU A 84 28.70 9.16 -3.78
C GLU A 84 27.93 9.39 -5.09
N GLY A 85 26.70 8.87 -5.21
CA GLY A 85 25.83 9.07 -6.37
C GLY A 85 26.07 8.08 -7.51
N ASP A 86 26.85 7.02 -7.28
CA ASP A 86 27.09 5.94 -8.25
C ASP A 86 25.84 5.08 -8.49
N LEU A 87 24.96 5.00 -7.48
CA LEU A 87 23.65 4.35 -7.58
C LEU A 87 22.62 5.12 -6.74
N HIS A 88 21.34 4.82 -6.97
CA HIS A 88 20.25 5.31 -6.15
C HIS A 88 19.52 4.12 -5.51
N ILE A 89 19.32 4.17 -4.20
CA ILE A 89 18.54 3.19 -3.45
C ILE A 89 17.23 3.91 -3.14
N HIS A 90 16.13 3.36 -3.66
CA HIS A 90 14.81 3.96 -3.52
C HIS A 90 14.27 3.80 -2.10
N ASP A 91 13.45 4.77 -1.68
CA ASP A 91 12.61 4.73 -0.48
C ASP A 91 13.35 4.48 0.85
N LEU A 92 14.60 4.93 0.94
CA LEU A 92 15.39 4.87 2.17
C LEU A 92 14.78 5.65 3.34
N ASP A 93 13.84 6.56 3.08
CA ASP A 93 13.12 7.31 4.10
C ASP A 93 12.06 6.47 4.84
N MET A 94 11.77 5.26 4.38
CA MET A 94 10.80 4.36 4.97
C MET A 94 11.46 3.06 5.47
N PHE A 95 11.10 2.61 6.66
CA PHE A 95 11.56 1.32 7.20
C PHE A 95 10.46 0.26 7.03
N ALA A 96 10.10 0.01 5.77
CA ALA A 96 8.95 -0.81 5.40
C ALA A 96 9.20 -1.57 4.09
N GLY A 97 8.27 -2.45 3.71
CA GLY A 97 8.23 -2.98 2.36
C GLY A 97 7.94 -1.90 1.33
N TYR A 98 8.27 -2.16 0.06
CA TYR A 98 8.03 -1.21 -1.03
C TYR A 98 6.55 -1.19 -1.45
N CYS A 99 6.15 -2.00 -2.43
CA CYS A 99 4.76 -2.12 -2.89
C CYS A 99 4.17 -3.46 -2.51
N ALA A 100 2.84 -3.53 -2.47
CA ALA A 100 2.12 -4.79 -2.29
C ALA A 100 0.85 -4.85 -3.15
N GLY A 101 0.59 -6.03 -3.70
CA GLY A 101 -0.71 -6.39 -4.28
C GLY A 101 -1.47 -7.28 -3.30
N TRP A 102 -2.76 -7.03 -3.14
CA TRP A 102 -3.61 -7.72 -2.17
C TRP A 102 -4.72 -8.49 -2.86
N SER A 103 -5.15 -9.56 -2.19
CA SER A 103 -6.32 -10.32 -2.60
C SER A 103 -7.58 -9.53 -2.22
N LEU A 104 -8.25 -8.97 -3.24
CA LEU A 104 -9.54 -8.32 -3.04
C LEU A 104 -10.59 -9.35 -2.56
N LYS A 105 -10.53 -10.57 -3.10
CA LYS A 105 -11.35 -11.70 -2.66
C LYS A 105 -11.24 -11.94 -1.16
N ASP A 106 -10.02 -11.97 -0.61
CA ASP A 106 -9.83 -12.18 0.84
C ASP A 106 -10.41 -11.04 1.67
N LEU A 107 -10.20 -9.78 1.25
CA LEU A 107 -10.80 -8.63 1.94
C LEU A 107 -12.33 -8.74 1.95
N LEU A 108 -12.94 -9.08 0.82
CA LEU A 108 -14.40 -9.19 0.69
C LEU A 108 -14.97 -10.39 1.45
N GLN A 109 -14.22 -11.49 1.59
CA GLN A 109 -14.67 -12.70 2.27
C GLN A 109 -14.37 -12.72 3.77
N GLN A 110 -13.35 -11.99 4.23
CA GLN A 110 -12.93 -11.98 5.63
C GLN A 110 -13.32 -10.68 6.35
N GLY A 111 -13.57 -9.61 5.59
CA GLY A 111 -13.73 -8.25 6.10
C GLY A 111 -12.39 -7.64 6.55
N LEU A 112 -12.46 -6.40 7.02
CA LEU A 112 -11.29 -5.66 7.49
C LEU A 112 -11.08 -5.83 9.01
N GLY A 113 -9.96 -6.42 9.43
CA GLY A 113 -9.64 -6.55 10.86
C GLY A 113 -8.40 -7.37 11.14
N GLY A 114 -8.34 -7.95 12.35
CA GLY A 114 -7.24 -8.84 12.79
C GLY A 114 -6.16 -8.17 13.64
N VAL A 115 -6.22 -6.85 13.83
CA VAL A 115 -5.27 -6.11 14.69
C VAL A 115 -5.83 -5.93 16.11
N PRO A 116 -5.14 -6.40 17.16
CA PRO A 116 -5.56 -6.20 18.54
C PRO A 116 -5.74 -4.72 18.89
N GLY A 117 -6.89 -4.37 19.47
CA GLY A 117 -7.21 -2.98 19.86
C GLY A 117 -7.76 -2.10 18.74
N ALA A 118 -7.82 -2.60 17.50
CA ALA A 118 -8.49 -1.93 16.39
C ALA A 118 -9.93 -2.44 16.22
N ILE A 119 -10.78 -1.62 15.58
CA ILE A 119 -12.12 -2.01 15.17
C ILE A 119 -12.02 -3.07 14.05
N ARG A 120 -12.96 -3.99 14.01
CA ARG A 120 -13.14 -4.98 12.95
C ARG A 120 -14.44 -4.76 12.21
N SER A 121 -14.41 -4.95 10.90
CA SER A 121 -15.55 -5.02 10.01
C SER A 121 -15.79 -6.47 9.60
N ASN A 122 -17.04 -6.90 9.59
CA ASN A 122 -17.40 -8.19 8.99
C ASN A 122 -17.36 -8.08 7.45
N PRO A 123 -17.34 -9.20 6.72
CA PRO A 123 -17.47 -9.21 5.26
C PRO A 123 -18.62 -8.31 4.78
N PRO A 124 -18.37 -7.42 3.79
CA PRO A 124 -19.40 -6.55 3.25
C PRO A 124 -20.49 -7.35 2.53
N LYS A 125 -21.73 -6.85 2.62
CA LYS A 125 -22.92 -7.45 1.98
C LYS A 125 -23.55 -6.59 0.89
N HIS A 126 -23.12 -5.33 0.79
CA HIS A 126 -23.60 -4.34 -0.18
C HIS A 126 -22.42 -3.65 -0.87
N PHE A 127 -22.60 -3.17 -2.09
CA PHE A 127 -21.57 -2.52 -2.90
C PHE A 127 -20.91 -1.35 -2.15
N SER A 128 -21.72 -0.47 -1.54
CA SER A 128 -21.22 0.67 -0.77
C SER A 128 -20.33 0.25 0.40
N SER A 129 -20.72 -0.82 1.12
CA SER A 129 -19.92 -1.37 2.21
C SER A 129 -18.62 -2.02 1.73
N ALA A 130 -18.64 -2.66 0.55
CA ALA A 130 -17.44 -3.24 -0.06
C ALA A 130 -16.47 -2.13 -0.50
N ALA A 131 -16.95 -1.13 -1.24
CA ALA A 131 -16.18 0.03 -1.65
C ALA A 131 -15.57 0.77 -0.44
N GLY A 132 -16.36 0.99 0.62
CA GLY A 132 -15.88 1.61 1.85
C GLY A 132 -14.80 0.79 2.56
N GLN A 133 -14.91 -0.54 2.58
CA GLN A 133 -13.85 -1.40 3.15
C GLN A 133 -12.58 -1.39 2.31
N ILE A 134 -12.68 -1.32 0.97
CA ILE A 134 -11.52 -1.16 0.07
C ILE A 134 -10.79 0.15 0.35
N VAL A 135 -11.53 1.27 0.46
CA VAL A 135 -10.96 2.59 0.84
C VAL A 135 -10.26 2.51 2.19
N ASN A 136 -10.92 1.96 3.21
CA ASN A 136 -10.34 1.86 4.55
C ASN A 136 -9.10 0.96 4.57
N PHE A 137 -9.12 -0.15 3.83
CA PHE A 137 -8.00 -1.07 3.73
C PHE A 137 -6.79 -0.40 3.08
N LEU A 138 -6.96 0.17 1.89
CA LEU A 138 -5.88 0.83 1.16
C LEU A 138 -5.36 2.05 1.91
N GLY A 139 -6.25 2.88 2.47
CA GLY A 139 -5.88 4.03 3.30
C GLY A 139 -5.09 3.63 4.56
N THR A 140 -5.47 2.52 5.19
CA THR A 140 -4.74 1.99 6.36
C THR A 140 -3.37 1.45 5.95
N LEU A 141 -3.30 0.54 4.96
CA LEU A 141 -2.05 -0.11 4.58
C LEU A 141 -1.08 0.80 3.84
N GLN A 142 -1.53 1.88 3.22
CA GLN A 142 -0.65 2.94 2.74
C GLN A 142 0.24 3.52 3.85
N ASN A 143 -0.22 3.42 5.11
CA ASN A 143 0.54 3.72 6.31
C ASN A 143 1.32 2.52 6.86
N GLU A 144 1.67 1.52 6.06
CA GLU A 144 2.58 0.44 6.47
C GLU A 144 3.58 0.08 5.35
N TRP A 145 3.52 0.79 4.21
CA TRP A 145 4.30 0.52 3.01
C TRP A 145 4.82 1.80 2.36
N ALA A 146 5.97 1.71 1.70
CA ALA A 146 6.63 2.85 1.08
C ALA A 146 6.08 3.21 -0.32
N GLY A 147 5.51 2.24 -1.02
CA GLY A 147 5.05 2.36 -2.39
C GLY A 147 3.55 2.11 -2.57
N ALA A 148 3.19 1.73 -3.79
CA ALA A 148 1.82 1.53 -4.22
C ALA A 148 1.17 0.29 -3.59
N GLN A 149 -0.13 0.39 -3.37
CA GLN A 149 -0.99 -0.70 -2.91
C GLN A 149 -2.02 -1.04 -3.99
N ALA A 150 -2.15 -2.31 -4.35
CA ALA A 150 -2.94 -2.70 -5.51
C ALA A 150 -3.99 -3.77 -5.21
N PHE A 151 -5.10 -3.70 -5.94
CA PHE A 151 -6.05 -4.79 -6.11
C PHE A 151 -6.13 -5.19 -7.59
N SER A 152 -6.30 -6.49 -7.83
CA SER A 152 -6.57 -7.06 -9.15
C SER A 152 -8.02 -7.52 -9.25
N SER A 153 -8.53 -7.62 -10.48
CA SER A 153 -9.87 -8.13 -10.78
C SER A 153 -11.00 -7.37 -10.06
N PHE A 154 -10.89 -6.05 -10.02
CA PHE A 154 -11.82 -5.19 -9.29
C PHE A 154 -13.25 -5.28 -9.85
N ASP A 155 -13.43 -5.17 -11.17
CA ASP A 155 -14.73 -5.37 -11.82
C ASP A 155 -15.32 -6.75 -11.53
N THR A 156 -14.53 -7.82 -11.71
CA THR A 156 -14.98 -9.18 -11.47
C THR A 156 -15.45 -9.39 -10.03
N TYR A 157 -14.67 -8.95 -9.04
CA TYR A 157 -15.01 -9.15 -7.63
C TYR A 157 -16.11 -8.21 -7.11
N MET A 158 -16.32 -7.05 -7.75
CA MET A 158 -17.36 -6.09 -7.35
C MET A 158 -18.70 -6.37 -8.06
N ALA A 159 -18.71 -7.01 -9.22
CA ALA A 159 -19.90 -7.35 -9.99
C ALA A 159 -21.01 -8.11 -9.22
N PRO A 160 -20.72 -9.07 -8.30
CA PRO A 160 -21.76 -9.73 -7.51
C PRO A 160 -22.58 -8.74 -6.67
N TYR A 161 -21.93 -7.73 -6.10
CA TYR A 161 -22.59 -6.72 -5.27
C TYR A 161 -23.51 -5.84 -6.10
N VAL A 162 -23.14 -5.52 -7.34
CA VAL A 162 -23.99 -4.76 -8.28
C VAL A 162 -25.28 -5.52 -8.56
N ARG A 163 -25.20 -6.84 -8.82
CA ARG A 163 -26.40 -7.65 -9.06
C ARG A 163 -27.28 -7.80 -7.83
N LEU A 164 -26.67 -8.14 -6.69
CA LEU A 164 -27.41 -8.41 -5.45
C LEU A 164 -28.12 -7.16 -4.93
N ASP A 165 -27.49 -5.99 -5.05
CA ASP A 165 -28.11 -4.72 -4.69
C ASP A 165 -29.09 -4.22 -5.77
N GLY A 166 -29.04 -4.79 -6.99
CA GLY A 166 -29.88 -4.39 -8.12
C GLY A 166 -29.61 -2.96 -8.56
N LEU A 167 -28.34 -2.54 -8.54
CA LEU A 167 -27.97 -1.15 -8.83
C LEU A 167 -28.20 -0.81 -10.30
N ASP A 168 -28.84 0.33 -10.52
CA ASP A 168 -28.90 0.95 -11.84
C ASP A 168 -27.63 1.77 -12.15
N ASP A 169 -27.53 2.24 -13.40
CA ASP A 169 -26.38 3.01 -13.88
C ASP A 169 -26.12 4.28 -13.03
N GLU A 170 -27.18 4.98 -12.61
CA GLU A 170 -27.06 6.24 -11.85
C GLU A 170 -26.53 5.97 -10.44
N GLN A 171 -27.09 4.95 -9.77
CA GLN A 171 -26.66 4.53 -8.44
C GLN A 171 -25.22 4.02 -8.45
N LEU A 172 -24.86 3.21 -9.45
CA LEU A 172 -23.49 2.69 -9.56
C LEU A 172 -22.49 3.80 -9.88
N HIS A 173 -22.82 4.72 -10.79
CA HIS A 173 -21.98 5.88 -11.08
C HIS A 173 -21.75 6.73 -9.83
N GLN A 174 -22.81 7.02 -9.06
CA GLN A 174 -22.67 7.79 -7.82
C GLN A 174 -21.81 7.06 -6.77
N ALA A 175 -21.99 5.75 -6.60
CA ALA A 175 -21.18 4.95 -5.67
C ALA A 175 -19.72 4.87 -6.12
N MET A 176 -19.47 4.77 -7.43
CA MET A 176 -18.12 4.78 -8.00
C MET A 176 -17.45 6.15 -7.83
N GLN A 177 -18.21 7.24 -8.00
CA GLN A 177 -17.73 8.59 -7.73
C GLN A 177 -17.32 8.72 -6.26
N GLU A 178 -18.20 8.35 -5.33
CA GLU A 178 -17.87 8.36 -3.90
C GLU A 178 -16.60 7.55 -3.61
N PHE A 179 -16.46 6.36 -4.19
CA PHE A 179 -15.28 5.51 -4.04
C PHE A 179 -14.00 6.19 -4.54
N VAL A 180 -13.99 6.71 -5.77
CA VAL A 180 -12.82 7.37 -6.37
C VAL A 180 -12.41 8.59 -5.57
N PHE A 181 -13.35 9.45 -5.19
CA PHE A 181 -13.02 10.65 -4.42
C PHE A 181 -12.50 10.31 -3.02
N ASN A 182 -13.06 9.30 -2.35
CA ASN A 182 -12.56 8.86 -1.05
C ASN A 182 -11.16 8.24 -1.13
N LEU A 183 -10.81 7.52 -2.20
CA LEU A 183 -9.44 7.06 -2.43
C LEU A 183 -8.46 8.23 -2.62
N ASN A 184 -8.95 9.37 -3.09
CA ASN A 184 -8.13 10.55 -3.32
C ASN A 184 -7.97 11.47 -2.08
N VAL A 185 -8.64 11.16 -0.96
CA VAL A 185 -8.48 11.91 0.30
C VAL A 185 -7.09 11.68 0.90
N PRO A 186 -6.33 12.73 1.24
CA PRO A 186 -4.99 12.60 1.82
C PRO A 186 -5.00 11.95 3.22
N SER A 187 -4.80 10.64 3.26
CA SER A 187 -4.86 9.79 4.46
C SER A 187 -3.54 9.09 4.80
N ARG A 188 -2.54 9.20 3.91
CA ARG A 188 -1.17 8.75 4.17
C ARG A 188 -0.44 9.73 5.08
N TRP A 189 0.56 9.23 5.81
CA TRP A 189 1.59 10.09 6.41
C TRP A 189 2.08 11.14 5.42
N GLY A 190 2.42 12.33 5.92
CA GLY A 190 2.76 13.43 5.04
C GLY A 190 1.57 14.23 4.52
N THR A 191 0.34 13.78 4.81
CA THR A 191 -0.87 14.31 4.16
C THR A 191 -0.80 14.08 2.65
N GLN A 192 -0.42 12.86 2.26
CA GLN A 192 -0.38 12.45 0.85
C GLN A 192 -1.63 11.62 0.53
N THR A 193 -2.10 11.73 -0.70
CA THR A 193 -3.08 10.79 -1.24
C THR A 193 -2.46 9.40 -1.37
N PRO A 194 -3.18 8.32 -1.00
CA PRO A 194 -2.73 6.96 -1.25
C PRO A 194 -2.38 6.70 -2.71
N PHE A 195 -1.24 6.06 -2.96
CA PHE A 195 -0.88 5.59 -4.29
C PHE A 195 -1.50 4.20 -4.48
N THR A 196 -2.64 4.17 -5.18
CA THR A 196 -3.43 2.95 -5.36
C THR A 196 -3.48 2.53 -6.83
N ASN A 197 -3.59 1.22 -7.05
CA ASN A 197 -3.81 0.65 -8.37
C ASN A 197 -4.99 -0.33 -8.33
N LEU A 198 -5.90 -0.17 -9.28
CA LEU A 198 -6.99 -1.12 -9.53
C LEU A 198 -6.80 -1.69 -10.93
N THR A 199 -6.87 -3.01 -11.04
CA THR A 199 -6.87 -3.71 -12.33
C THR A 199 -8.26 -4.21 -12.63
N PHE A 200 -8.68 -4.05 -13.88
CA PHE A 200 -9.99 -4.45 -14.39
C PHE A 200 -9.77 -5.51 -15.46
N ASP A 201 -10.52 -6.61 -15.39
CA ASP A 201 -10.36 -7.76 -16.26
C ASP A 201 -11.03 -7.58 -17.62
N TRP A 202 -12.02 -6.69 -17.73
CA TRP A 202 -12.88 -6.44 -18.90
C TRP A 202 -13.79 -7.62 -19.29
N THR A 203 -13.26 -8.83 -19.25
CA THR A 203 -13.97 -10.08 -19.46
C THR A 203 -13.66 -11.00 -18.31
N CYS A 204 -14.66 -11.76 -17.82
CA CYS A 204 -14.44 -12.69 -16.71
C CYS A 204 -13.26 -13.63 -17.01
N PRO A 205 -12.23 -13.68 -16.13
CA PRO A 205 -11.08 -14.56 -16.31
C PRO A 205 -11.44 -16.05 -16.31
N ASP A 206 -10.74 -16.85 -17.10
CA ASP A 206 -10.95 -18.30 -17.21
C ASP A 206 -10.82 -19.05 -15.87
N ASP A 207 -9.98 -18.55 -14.95
CA ASP A 207 -9.78 -19.13 -13.63
C ASP A 207 -10.90 -18.80 -12.64
N LEU A 208 -11.73 -17.78 -12.92
CA LEU A 208 -12.86 -17.37 -12.08
C LEU A 208 -14.22 -17.77 -12.66
N VAL A 209 -14.31 -18.12 -13.94
CA VAL A 209 -15.57 -18.32 -14.66
C VAL A 209 -16.56 -19.25 -13.95
N ASP A 210 -16.09 -20.37 -13.39
CA ASP A 210 -16.90 -21.38 -12.70
C ASP A 210 -16.96 -21.15 -11.18
N GLU A 211 -16.26 -20.15 -10.65
CA GLU A 211 -16.27 -19.86 -9.22
C GLU A 211 -17.54 -19.11 -8.80
N HIS A 212 -18.13 -19.53 -7.69
CA HIS A 212 -19.29 -18.87 -7.11
C HIS A 212 -18.86 -17.84 -6.05
N PRO A 213 -19.34 -16.58 -6.15
CA PRO A 213 -19.05 -15.57 -5.14
C PRO A 213 -19.55 -15.97 -3.75
N LEU A 214 -18.77 -15.65 -2.72
CA LEU A 214 -19.17 -15.75 -1.32
C LEU A 214 -19.42 -14.34 -0.78
N ILE A 215 -20.68 -14.03 -0.45
CA ILE A 215 -21.10 -12.70 0.00
C ILE A 215 -21.63 -12.82 1.43
N GLY A 216 -20.94 -12.17 2.36
CA GLY A 216 -21.19 -12.41 3.78
C GLY A 216 -20.83 -13.85 4.14
N ASP A 217 -21.85 -14.66 4.45
CA ASP A 217 -21.72 -16.07 4.81
C ASP A 217 -22.43 -16.99 3.79
N GLU A 218 -22.86 -16.45 2.65
CA GLU A 218 -23.69 -17.15 1.67
C GLU A 218 -22.99 -17.24 0.31
N VAL A 219 -22.92 -18.46 -0.23
CA VAL A 219 -22.44 -18.72 -1.59
C VAL A 219 -23.59 -18.41 -2.56
N CYS A 220 -23.34 -17.55 -3.54
CA CYS A 220 -24.34 -17.18 -4.55
C CYS A 220 -24.69 -18.37 -5.45
N ASP A 221 -25.89 -18.37 -6.01
CA ASP A 221 -26.40 -19.37 -6.94
C ASP A 221 -25.93 -19.17 -8.40
N PHE A 222 -25.13 -18.15 -8.64
CA PHE A 222 -24.49 -17.80 -9.91
C PHE A 222 -22.97 -17.80 -9.79
N ALA A 223 -22.27 -17.99 -10.91
CA ALA A 223 -20.81 -17.95 -11.00
C ALA A 223 -20.30 -16.58 -11.48
N TYR A 224 -18.99 -16.29 -11.35
CA TYR A 224 -18.42 -15.06 -11.90
C TYR A 224 -18.56 -14.96 -13.43
N GLY A 225 -18.60 -16.09 -14.13
CA GLY A 225 -18.86 -16.14 -15.57
C GLY A 225 -20.23 -15.60 -15.98
N ASP A 226 -21.20 -15.58 -15.06
CA ASP A 226 -22.55 -15.07 -15.31
C ASP A 226 -22.65 -13.53 -15.17
N LEU A 227 -21.58 -12.85 -14.71
CA LEU A 227 -21.61 -11.44 -14.33
C LEU A 227 -21.05 -10.46 -15.35
N GLN A 228 -20.86 -10.88 -16.61
CA GLN A 228 -20.35 -9.96 -17.64
C GLN A 228 -21.15 -8.65 -17.72
N PRO A 229 -22.51 -8.65 -17.68
CA PRO A 229 -23.27 -7.40 -17.70
C PRO A 229 -22.89 -6.45 -16.55
N GLU A 230 -22.74 -6.95 -15.33
CA GLU A 230 -22.38 -6.14 -14.17
C GLU A 230 -20.92 -5.67 -14.21
N MET A 231 -20.00 -6.49 -14.72
CA MET A 231 -18.62 -6.07 -14.97
C MET A 231 -18.58 -4.88 -15.95
N ASP A 232 -19.36 -4.93 -17.03
CA ASP A 232 -19.47 -3.84 -17.99
C ASP A 232 -20.02 -2.56 -17.35
N LEU A 233 -20.99 -2.68 -16.43
CA LEU A 233 -21.51 -1.54 -15.65
C LEU A 233 -20.41 -0.93 -14.76
N VAL A 234 -19.66 -1.75 -14.03
CA VAL A 234 -18.55 -1.29 -13.17
C VAL A 234 -17.48 -0.58 -14.00
N ASN A 235 -17.08 -1.17 -15.12
CA ASN A 235 -16.07 -0.63 -16.03
C ASN A 235 -16.50 0.73 -16.59
N ARG A 236 -17.74 0.83 -17.09
CA ARG A 236 -18.31 2.08 -17.59
C ARG A 236 -18.38 3.15 -16.51
N ALA A 237 -18.94 2.83 -15.34
CA ALA A 237 -19.06 3.78 -14.24
C ALA A 237 -17.68 4.33 -13.81
N PHE A 238 -16.66 3.46 -13.73
CA PHE A 238 -15.30 3.90 -13.40
C PHE A 238 -14.71 4.81 -14.48
N ILE A 239 -14.84 4.45 -15.76
CA ILE A 239 -14.34 5.27 -16.88
C ILE A 239 -15.04 6.63 -16.92
N GLU A 240 -16.36 6.68 -16.71
CA GLU A 240 -17.14 7.91 -16.71
C GLU A 240 -16.70 8.85 -15.58
N VAL A 241 -16.56 8.33 -14.36
CA VAL A 241 -16.07 9.09 -13.21
C VAL A 241 -14.65 9.63 -13.46
N MET A 242 -13.73 8.77 -13.90
CA MET A 242 -12.35 9.18 -14.18
C MET A 242 -12.24 10.17 -15.34
N SER A 243 -13.12 10.07 -16.34
CA SER A 243 -13.17 10.99 -17.48
C SER A 243 -13.83 12.32 -17.14
N GLY A 244 -14.73 12.33 -16.14
CA GLY A 244 -15.44 13.51 -15.69
C GLY A 244 -14.56 14.50 -14.93
N GLY A 245 -13.46 14.03 -14.34
CA GLY A 245 -12.53 14.88 -13.59
C GLY A 245 -13.04 15.25 -12.20
N ASP A 246 -12.29 16.13 -11.53
CA ASP A 246 -12.70 16.69 -10.25
C ASP A 246 -13.45 18.03 -10.42
N ALA A 247 -13.63 18.79 -9.35
CA ALA A 247 -14.34 20.07 -9.42
C ALA A 247 -13.64 21.12 -10.31
N ASP A 248 -12.34 20.96 -10.57
CA ASP A 248 -11.52 21.86 -11.39
C ASP A 248 -11.39 21.38 -12.85
N GLY A 249 -11.93 20.20 -13.19
CA GLY A 249 -11.92 19.62 -14.54
C GLY A 249 -10.75 18.66 -14.75
#